data_AF-A0AAN8TVY2-F1
#
_entry.id   AF-A0AAN8TVY2-F1
#
_cell.length_a   1.000
_cell.length_b   1.000
_cell.length_c   1.000
_cell.angle_alpha   90.00
_cell.angle_beta   90.00
_cell.angle_gamma   90.00
#
_symmetry.space_group_name_H-M   'P 1'
#
loop_
_entity.id
_entity.type
_entity.pdbx_description
1 polymer ?
#
loop_
_entity_poly.entity_id
_entity_poly.type
_entity_poly.pdbx_seq_one_letter_code
_entity_poly.pdbx_strand_id
1 'polypeptide(L)'
;MEYFLLVPLLAFIYFLHQWFFSPSYTQKRLLPPSPRKLPIIGNLHQLGSLPHRSLHKLSKRYGPVMLLHFGSKPVLVASSVNAARDIMKTHNLVWSNRPKSSITDGLFYGSKDVAFTSYGVDWRQIKSIVMFHIILGDAFVGGTESVYTSLEWTMMELLMHPRVLKKLEDEVRELGQGKTEITEDDLGNMQYLKAVIKESFRLHPPNPLLLPRESREDVKLLDYDKPSKTQGLINAWAMGRDPLLQNFELIRGCPGMTFAIIINELALARIVQKFNFALPKEEDLDMTECNGLSVRRKLPLLATKWSIFLSFLCLSSFTFFISGSLALQTPKISYHHLLQQSFQS
;
A
#
# COMPACT_ATOMS: atom_id res chain seq x y z
N MET A 1 -49.84 27.73 15.87
CA MET A 1 -49.22 26.53 15.25
C MET A 1 -47.73 26.75 14.90
N GLU A 2 -47.24 27.99 14.74
CA GLU A 2 -45.86 28.25 14.28
C GLU A 2 -44.75 27.99 15.33
N TYR A 3 -45.05 28.05 16.63
CA TYR A 3 -44.04 27.88 17.69
C TYR A 3 -43.79 26.43 18.11
N PHE A 4 -44.62 25.48 17.69
CA PHE A 4 -44.53 24.08 18.15
C PHE A 4 -43.31 23.34 17.59
N LEU A 5 -42.81 23.75 16.42
CA LEU A 5 -41.59 23.19 15.81
C LEU A 5 -40.30 23.93 16.24
N LEU A 6 -40.43 25.12 16.85
CA LEU A 6 -39.28 25.97 17.18
C LEU A 6 -38.57 25.50 18.45
N VAL A 7 -39.33 25.02 19.45
CA VAL A 7 -38.80 24.47 20.71
C VAL A 7 -37.94 23.21 20.50
N PRO A 8 -38.38 22.17 19.75
CA PRO A 8 -37.53 21.01 19.50
C PRO A 8 -36.31 21.35 18.64
N LEU A 9 -36.41 22.34 17.74
CA LEU A 9 -35.27 22.81 16.94
C LEU A 9 -34.20 23.49 17.82
N LEU A 10 -34.61 24.40 18.72
CA LEU A 10 -33.69 25.07 19.63
C LEU A 10 -33.08 24.09 20.65
N ALA A 11 -33.87 23.13 21.14
CA ALA A 11 -33.36 22.05 21.98
C ALA A 11 -32.34 21.20 21.21
N PHE A 12 -32.63 20.84 19.96
CA PHE A 12 -31.70 20.11 19.10
C PHE A 12 -30.40 20.88 18.84
N ILE A 13 -30.47 22.19 18.58
CA ILE A 13 -29.30 23.06 18.41
C ILE A 13 -28.52 23.19 19.72
N TYR A 14 -29.19 23.31 20.87
CA TYR A 14 -28.53 23.36 22.18
C TYR A 14 -27.84 22.03 22.52
N PHE A 15 -28.49 20.90 22.28
CA PHE A 15 -27.89 19.58 22.44
C PHE A 15 -26.74 19.36 21.45
N LEU A 16 -26.88 19.81 20.19
CA LEU A 16 -25.78 19.82 19.23
C LEU A 16 -24.62 20.67 19.73
N HIS A 17 -24.88 21.91 20.16
CA HIS A 17 -23.85 22.81 20.68
C HIS A 17 -23.16 22.19 21.92
N GLN A 18 -23.93 21.70 22.89
CA GLN A 18 -23.39 21.00 24.05
C GLN A 18 -22.61 19.74 23.63
N TRP A 19 -23.04 19.01 22.60
CA TRP A 19 -22.29 17.86 22.09
C TRP A 19 -20.98 18.28 21.43
N PHE A 20 -20.99 19.34 20.63
CA PHE A 20 -19.83 19.87 19.92
C PHE A 20 -18.81 20.56 20.85
N PHE A 21 -19.29 21.19 21.92
CA PHE A 21 -18.49 22.03 22.82
C PHE A 21 -18.37 21.50 24.26
N SER A 22 -18.98 20.36 24.61
CA SER A 22 -18.79 19.76 25.93
C SER A 22 -17.31 19.43 26.11
N PRO A 23 -16.66 19.98 27.14
CA PRO A 23 -15.31 19.58 27.48
C PRO A 23 -15.34 18.11 27.90
N SER A 24 -14.60 17.27 27.19
CA SER A 24 -14.35 15.89 27.61
C SER A 24 -13.59 15.96 28.93
N TYR A 25 -14.26 15.69 30.05
CA TYR A 25 -13.62 15.54 31.35
C TYR A 25 -12.79 14.25 31.33
N THR A 26 -11.60 14.34 30.76
CA THR A 26 -10.61 13.28 30.79
C THR A 26 -9.64 13.63 31.91
N GLN A 27 -9.53 12.76 32.91
CA GLN A 27 -8.48 12.75 33.93
C GLN A 27 -7.14 13.17 33.30
N LYS A 28 -6.34 14.04 33.96
CA LYS A 28 -5.03 14.59 33.50
C LYS A 28 -3.99 13.49 33.19
N ARG A 29 -4.25 12.65 32.19
CA ARG A 29 -3.29 11.75 31.56
C ARG A 29 -2.58 12.57 30.49
N LEU A 30 -1.26 12.47 30.41
CA LEU A 30 -0.54 13.03 29.27
C LEU A 30 -0.94 12.23 28.04
N LEU A 31 -1.92 12.73 27.29
CA LEU A 31 -2.32 12.16 26.01
C LEU A 31 -1.53 12.84 24.89
N PRO A 32 -1.18 12.09 23.83
CA PRO A 32 -0.61 12.66 22.61
C PRO A 32 -1.57 13.69 22.03
N PRO A 33 -1.03 14.65 21.28
CA PRO A 33 -1.81 15.68 20.64
C PRO A 33 -2.89 15.04 19.74
N SER A 34 -4.09 15.62 19.76
CA SER A 34 -5.26 15.11 19.05
C SER A 34 -5.92 16.25 18.29
N PRO A 35 -6.06 16.16 16.96
CA PRO A 35 -6.94 17.03 16.20
C PRO A 35 -8.37 16.94 16.72
N ARG A 36 -9.12 18.05 16.65
CA ARG A 36 -10.53 18.09 17.04
C ARG A 36 -11.31 17.00 16.30
N LYS A 37 -12.12 16.25 17.05
CA LYS A 37 -12.94 15.14 16.56
C LYS A 37 -14.41 15.55 16.49
N LEU A 38 -15.15 14.99 15.53
CA LEU A 38 -16.59 15.16 15.44
C LEU A 38 -17.33 14.09 16.27
N PRO A 39 -18.55 14.38 16.73
CA PRO A 39 -19.46 13.38 17.28
C PRO A 39 -19.56 12.14 16.39
N ILE A 40 -19.63 10.95 16.99
CA ILE A 40 -19.89 9.65 16.35
C ILE A 40 -18.76 9.18 15.41
N ILE A 41 -18.38 9.96 14.40
CA ILE A 41 -17.40 9.59 13.37
C ILE A 41 -15.94 9.86 13.78
N GLY A 42 -15.73 10.67 14.82
CA GLY A 42 -14.41 11.03 15.30
C GLY A 42 -13.62 11.85 14.28
N ASN A 43 -12.42 11.39 13.93
CA ASN A 43 -11.48 12.01 13.00
C ASN A 43 -11.57 11.45 11.57
N LEU A 44 -12.54 10.57 11.26
CA LEU A 44 -12.68 10.00 9.91
C LEU A 44 -12.86 11.06 8.83
N HIS A 45 -13.57 12.15 9.13
CA HIS A 45 -13.79 13.29 8.24
C HIS A 45 -12.49 14.02 7.81
N GLN A 46 -11.37 13.77 8.50
CA GLN A 46 -10.07 14.39 8.20
C GLN A 46 -9.22 13.53 7.25
N LEU A 47 -9.71 12.35 6.88
CA LEU A 47 -9.04 11.43 5.97
C LEU A 47 -9.61 11.61 4.55
N GLY A 48 -8.73 11.91 3.60
CA GLY A 48 -9.06 11.90 2.18
C GLY A 48 -8.96 10.51 1.56
N SER A 49 -8.99 10.45 0.22
CA SER A 49 -8.83 9.21 -0.56
C SER A 49 -7.52 8.47 -0.31
N LEU A 50 -6.48 9.19 0.12
CA LEU A 50 -5.17 8.65 0.51
C LEU A 50 -4.95 8.93 2.01
N PRO A 51 -5.34 7.99 2.90
CA PRO A 51 -5.26 8.20 4.34
C PRO A 51 -3.83 8.45 4.84
N HIS A 52 -2.83 7.76 4.27
CA HIS A 52 -1.43 7.93 4.66
C HIS A 52 -0.89 9.36 4.42
N ARG A 53 -1.29 10.01 3.30
CA ARG A 53 -0.95 11.41 3.02
C ARG A 53 -1.70 12.36 3.94
N SER A 54 -2.99 12.10 4.18
CA SER A 54 -3.82 12.89 5.10
C SER A 54 -3.26 12.88 6.52
N LEU A 55 -2.88 11.70 7.01
CA LEU A 55 -2.23 11.49 8.30
C LEU A 55 -0.85 12.14 8.38
N HIS A 56 -0.07 12.12 7.29
CA HIS A 56 1.20 12.84 7.24
C HIS A 56 1.00 14.37 7.34
N LYS A 57 0.00 14.91 6.63
CA LYS A 57 -0.34 16.34 6.73
C LYS A 57 -0.75 16.73 8.16
N LEU A 58 -1.53 15.88 8.82
CA LEU A 58 -1.89 16.08 10.23
C LEU A 58 -0.66 16.00 11.14
N SER A 59 0.25 15.06 10.92
CA SER A 59 1.44 14.90 11.77
C SER A 59 2.40 16.09 11.66
N LYS A 60 2.45 16.76 10.51
CA LYS A 60 3.17 18.04 10.37
C LYS A 60 2.59 19.17 11.22
N ARG A 61 1.29 19.12 11.56
CA ARG A 61 0.61 20.16 12.35
C ARG A 61 0.57 19.85 13.84
N TYR A 62 0.34 18.59 14.20
CA TYR A 62 0.10 18.18 15.59
C TYR A 62 1.28 17.42 16.20
N GLY A 63 2.25 16.99 15.39
CA GLY A 63 3.43 16.25 15.83
C GLY A 63 3.48 14.81 15.31
N PRO A 64 4.64 14.15 15.45
CA PRO A 64 4.90 12.83 14.86
C PRO A 64 4.11 11.68 15.51
N VAL A 65 3.48 11.92 16.66
CA VAL A 65 2.61 10.98 17.37
C VAL A 65 1.30 11.69 17.66
N MET A 66 0.20 11.12 17.19
CA MET A 66 -1.13 11.70 17.37
C MET A 66 -2.13 10.67 17.86
N LEU A 67 -3.08 11.10 18.67
CA LEU A 67 -4.24 10.30 19.03
C LEU A 67 -5.43 10.72 18.17
N LEU A 68 -5.92 9.82 17.33
CA LEU A 68 -7.15 9.98 16.55
C LEU A 68 -8.24 9.05 17.07
N HIS A 69 -9.47 9.27 16.63
CA HIS A 69 -10.60 8.38 16.88
C HIS A 69 -11.25 8.02 15.56
N PHE A 70 -11.33 6.74 15.24
CA PHE A 70 -12.09 6.26 14.08
C PHE A 70 -13.40 5.67 14.60
N GLY A 71 -14.46 6.48 14.51
CA GLY A 71 -15.67 6.23 15.28
C GLY A 71 -15.39 6.32 16.79
N SER A 72 -15.81 5.30 17.54
CA SER A 72 -15.54 5.17 18.98
C SER A 72 -14.18 4.54 19.31
N LYS A 73 -13.38 4.15 18.31
CA LYS A 73 -12.10 3.44 18.52
C LYS A 73 -10.92 4.42 18.60
N PRO A 74 -10.14 4.43 19.70
CA PRO A 74 -8.92 5.24 19.77
C PRO A 74 -7.82 4.64 18.89
N VAL A 75 -7.19 5.50 18.07
CA VAL A 75 -6.14 5.13 17.12
C VAL A 75 -4.93 6.03 17.34
N LEU A 76 -3.84 5.43 17.80
CA LEU A 76 -2.56 6.09 17.90
C LEU A 76 -1.82 6.00 16.56
N VAL A 77 -1.52 7.14 15.96
CA VAL A 77 -0.80 7.24 14.70
C VAL A 77 0.65 7.63 14.95
N ALA A 78 1.58 6.80 14.51
CA ALA A 78 3.01 7.09 14.53
C ALA A 78 3.52 7.42 13.12
N SER A 79 4.13 8.59 12.97
CA SER A 79 4.69 9.11 11.71
C SER A 79 6.17 9.49 11.82
N SER A 80 6.88 8.97 12.83
CA SER A 80 8.34 9.11 12.97
C SER A 80 8.96 7.76 13.32
N VAL A 81 10.23 7.59 12.95
CA VAL A 81 10.96 6.36 13.22
C VAL A 81 11.06 6.08 14.73
N ASN A 82 11.26 7.11 15.55
CA ASN A 82 11.35 6.94 17.01
C ASN A 82 10.05 6.41 17.62
N ALA A 83 8.91 7.00 17.24
CA ALA A 83 7.61 6.54 17.71
C ALA A 83 7.28 5.12 17.22
N ALA A 84 7.59 4.84 15.95
CA ALA A 84 7.36 3.52 15.39
C ALA A 84 8.29 2.46 16.00
N ARG A 85 9.54 2.81 16.32
CA ARG A 85 10.47 1.94 17.08
C ARG A 85 9.91 1.63 18.47
N ASP A 86 9.34 2.62 19.15
CA ASP A 86 8.78 2.42 20.48
C ASP A 86 7.57 1.46 20.46
N ILE A 87 6.67 1.60 19.47
CA ILE A 87 5.53 0.71 19.28
C ILE A 87 5.96 -0.70 18.81
N MET A 88 6.83 -0.76 17.79
CA MET A 88 7.09 -1.99 17.04
C MET A 88 8.28 -2.79 17.55
N LYS A 89 9.22 -2.17 18.28
CA LYS A 89 10.41 -2.81 18.83
C LYS A 89 10.39 -2.83 20.36
N THR A 90 10.33 -1.67 21.02
CA THR A 90 10.38 -1.57 22.49
C THR A 90 9.19 -2.27 23.14
N HIS A 91 7.97 -1.95 22.69
CA HIS A 91 6.73 -2.50 23.25
C HIS A 91 6.06 -3.52 22.30
N ASN A 92 6.86 -4.26 21.54
CA ASN A 92 6.39 -5.09 20.43
C ASN A 92 5.37 -6.18 20.83
N LEU A 93 5.50 -6.76 22.02
CA LEU A 93 4.58 -7.75 22.58
C LEU A 93 3.24 -7.13 22.99
N VAL A 94 3.26 -5.92 23.56
CA VAL A 94 2.04 -5.18 23.94
C VAL A 94 1.21 -4.86 22.70
N TRP A 95 1.86 -4.45 21.62
CA TRP A 95 1.23 -4.11 20.35
C TRP A 95 1.16 -5.29 19.38
N SER A 96 1.35 -6.51 19.86
CA SER A 96 1.36 -7.68 18.98
C SER A 96 -0.05 -8.07 18.52
N ASN A 97 -1.13 -7.61 19.15
CA ASN A 97 -2.49 -7.96 18.74
C ASN A 97 -2.97 -7.23 17.49
N ARG A 98 -4.13 -7.65 16.98
CA ARG A 98 -4.82 -7.11 15.81
C ARG A 98 -6.23 -6.71 16.21
N PRO A 99 -6.75 -5.58 15.70
CA PRO A 99 -8.13 -5.22 15.95
C PRO A 99 -9.06 -6.22 15.28
N LYS A 100 -10.07 -6.67 16.00
CA LYS A 100 -11.12 -7.53 15.44
C LYS A 100 -12.12 -6.69 14.66
N SER A 101 -12.57 -7.20 13.53
CA SER A 101 -13.63 -6.59 12.73
C SER A 101 -14.48 -7.67 12.07
N SER A 102 -15.77 -7.41 11.89
CA SER A 102 -16.67 -8.35 11.20
C SER A 102 -16.23 -8.64 9.77
N ILE A 103 -15.56 -7.68 9.11
CA ILE A 103 -15.02 -7.83 7.76
C ILE A 103 -13.87 -8.85 7.76
N THR A 104 -12.90 -8.72 8.68
CA THR A 104 -11.79 -9.67 8.79
C THR A 104 -12.26 -11.04 9.24
N ASP A 105 -13.26 -11.11 10.12
CA ASP A 105 -13.86 -12.38 10.53
C ASP A 105 -14.56 -13.08 9.35
N GLY A 106 -15.26 -12.35 8.49
CA GLY A 106 -15.89 -12.91 7.28
C GLY A 106 -14.89 -13.37 6.23
N LEU A 107 -13.86 -12.55 5.93
CA LEU A 107 -12.89 -12.84 4.88
C LEU A 107 -11.84 -13.89 5.27
N PHE A 108 -11.44 -13.92 6.55
CA PHE A 108 -10.35 -14.76 7.04
C PHE A 108 -10.81 -15.82 8.04
N TYR A 109 -12.00 -16.40 7.79
CA TYR A 109 -12.57 -17.53 8.54
C TYR A 109 -12.48 -17.36 10.07
N GLY A 110 -12.97 -16.21 10.55
CA GLY A 110 -12.97 -15.83 11.96
C GLY A 110 -11.65 -15.20 12.44
N SER A 111 -10.90 -14.55 11.55
CA SER A 111 -9.58 -13.96 11.82
C SER A 111 -8.60 -15.00 12.40
N LYS A 112 -8.62 -16.22 11.86
CA LYS A 112 -7.74 -17.35 12.26
C LYS A 112 -6.55 -17.54 11.32
N ASP A 113 -6.19 -16.48 10.59
CA ASP A 113 -5.10 -16.42 9.61
C ASP A 113 -3.81 -15.81 10.21
N VAL A 114 -2.70 -15.82 9.47
CA VAL A 114 -1.40 -15.35 10.00
C VAL A 114 -1.35 -13.83 10.23
N ALA A 115 -2.16 -13.07 9.48
CA ALA A 115 -2.17 -11.62 9.48
C ALA A 115 -3.06 -11.03 10.58
N PHE A 116 -4.24 -11.60 10.84
CA PHE A 116 -5.24 -11.05 11.78
C PHE A 116 -5.43 -11.83 13.09
N THR A 117 -4.91 -13.07 13.22
CA THR A 117 -5.00 -13.82 14.48
C THR A 117 -4.32 -13.05 15.62
N SER A 118 -4.96 -13.06 16.80
CA SER A 118 -4.38 -12.47 18.03
C SER A 118 -3.08 -13.17 18.42
N TYR A 119 -2.16 -12.44 19.05
CA TYR A 119 -0.85 -13.00 19.37
C TYR A 119 -0.99 -14.05 20.48
N GLY A 120 -0.46 -15.24 20.24
CA GLY A 120 -0.59 -16.38 21.14
C GLY A 120 0.06 -17.64 20.57
N VAL A 121 -0.23 -18.79 21.19
CA VAL A 121 0.26 -20.10 20.76
C VAL A 121 -0.20 -20.40 19.34
N ASP A 122 -1.49 -20.23 19.06
CA ASP A 122 -2.09 -20.49 17.75
C ASP A 122 -1.41 -19.69 16.64
N TRP A 123 -1.19 -18.39 16.86
CA TRP A 123 -0.51 -17.56 15.88
C TRP A 123 0.93 -18.01 15.62
N ARG A 124 1.67 -18.46 16.66
CA ARG A 124 3.03 -18.98 16.48
C ARG A 124 3.03 -20.27 15.66
N GLN A 125 2.06 -21.15 15.88
CA GLN A 125 1.88 -22.38 15.11
C GLN A 125 1.54 -22.06 13.65
N ILE A 126 0.54 -21.20 13.41
CA ILE A 126 0.15 -20.78 12.05
C ILE A 126 1.32 -20.12 11.33
N LYS A 127 2.05 -19.21 11.99
CA LYS A 127 3.25 -18.59 11.42
C LYS A 127 4.29 -19.64 11.03
N SER A 128 4.54 -20.62 11.90
CA SER A 128 5.45 -21.72 11.59
C SER A 128 4.99 -22.49 10.35
N ILE A 129 3.69 -22.81 10.26
CA ILE A 129 3.12 -23.52 9.11
C ILE A 129 3.27 -22.68 7.82
N VAL A 130 2.91 -21.40 7.84
CA VAL A 130 3.05 -20.48 6.69
C VAL A 130 4.49 -20.40 6.19
N MET A 131 5.46 -20.41 7.11
CA MET A 131 6.89 -20.39 6.74
C MET A 131 7.32 -21.65 5.98
N PHE A 132 6.68 -22.80 6.23
CA PHE A 132 6.95 -24.04 5.50
C PHE A 132 6.02 -24.27 4.30
N HIS A 133 4.80 -23.74 4.33
CA HIS A 133 3.75 -23.96 3.34
C HIS A 133 3.06 -22.65 2.95
N ILE A 134 3.45 -22.11 1.79
CA ILE A 134 2.90 -20.85 1.23
C ILE A 134 1.47 -21.03 0.67
N ILE A 135 0.93 -22.26 0.63
CA ILE A 135 -0.37 -22.60 0.01
C ILE A 135 -1.58 -22.01 0.78
N LEU A 136 -1.37 -21.41 1.95
CA LEU A 136 -2.43 -20.73 2.68
C LEU A 136 -2.90 -19.48 1.91
N GLY A 137 -4.23 -19.34 1.78
CA GLY A 137 -4.83 -18.31 0.92
C GLY A 137 -4.47 -16.87 1.30
N ASP A 138 -4.25 -16.60 2.59
CA ASP A 138 -3.79 -15.30 3.09
C ASP A 138 -2.34 -14.98 2.67
N ALA A 139 -1.46 -15.98 2.66
CA ALA A 139 -0.09 -15.85 2.16
C ALA A 139 -0.06 -15.59 0.65
N PHE A 140 -0.90 -16.30 -0.12
CA PHE A 140 -1.02 -16.08 -1.57
C PHE A 140 -1.55 -14.69 -1.92
N VAL A 141 -2.65 -14.26 -1.28
CA VAL A 141 -3.24 -12.93 -1.51
C VAL A 141 -2.27 -11.82 -1.08
N GLY A 142 -1.68 -11.97 0.11
CA GLY A 142 -0.71 -10.99 0.63
C GLY A 142 0.55 -10.86 -0.23
N GLY A 143 1.04 -11.97 -0.80
CA GLY A 143 2.22 -11.98 -1.67
C GLY A 143 1.95 -11.46 -3.08
N THR A 144 0.83 -11.83 -3.70
CA THR A 144 0.58 -11.55 -5.12
C THR A 144 0.34 -10.06 -5.39
N GLU A 145 -0.63 -9.44 -4.70
CA GLU A 145 -1.01 -8.04 -4.97
C GLU A 145 0.15 -7.09 -4.62
N SER A 146 0.86 -7.34 -3.51
CA SER A 146 1.94 -6.48 -3.04
C SER A 146 3.17 -6.55 -3.96
N VAL A 147 3.56 -7.74 -4.42
CA VAL A 147 4.67 -7.93 -5.37
C VAL A 147 4.35 -7.31 -6.72
N TYR A 148 3.14 -7.53 -7.25
CA TYR A 148 2.72 -6.90 -8.50
C TYR A 148 2.76 -5.36 -8.42
N THR A 149 2.16 -4.79 -7.37
CA THR A 149 2.13 -3.33 -7.15
C THR A 149 3.54 -2.75 -7.04
N SER A 150 4.44 -3.48 -6.37
CA SER A 150 5.84 -3.10 -6.21
C SER A 150 6.60 -3.05 -7.53
N LEU A 151 6.46 -4.10 -8.34
CA LEU A 151 7.13 -4.20 -9.63
C LEU A 151 6.58 -3.12 -10.59
N GLU A 152 5.27 -2.87 -10.56
CA GLU A 152 4.62 -1.82 -11.34
C GLU A 152 5.18 -0.43 -11.00
N TRP A 153 5.24 -0.05 -9.72
CA TRP A 153 5.82 1.22 -9.31
C TRP A 153 7.31 1.32 -9.65
N THR A 154 8.05 0.22 -9.53
CA THR A 154 9.47 0.20 -9.88
C THR A 154 9.68 0.44 -11.37
N MET A 155 8.95 -0.25 -12.23
CA MET A 155 9.00 -0.03 -13.67
C MET A 155 8.61 1.40 -14.03
N MET A 156 7.59 1.95 -13.37
CA MET A 156 7.15 3.32 -13.57
C MET A 156 8.27 4.33 -13.23
N GLU A 157 8.90 4.20 -12.07
CA GLU A 157 9.99 5.08 -11.65
C GLU A 157 11.20 4.98 -12.59
N LEU A 158 11.51 3.77 -13.08
CA LEU A 158 12.59 3.57 -14.06
C LEU A 158 12.30 4.25 -15.40
N LEU A 159 11.06 4.16 -15.89
CA LEU A 159 10.63 4.82 -17.12
C LEU A 159 10.68 6.35 -17.02
N MET A 160 10.32 6.90 -15.85
CA MET A 160 10.42 8.33 -15.56
C MET A 160 11.86 8.81 -15.37
N HIS A 161 12.80 7.90 -15.11
CA HIS A 161 14.22 8.21 -14.90
C HIS A 161 15.13 7.39 -15.85
N PRO A 162 15.19 7.73 -17.16
CA PRO A 162 15.94 6.96 -18.15
C PRO A 162 17.42 6.75 -17.80
N ARG A 163 18.05 7.70 -17.08
CA ARG A 163 19.44 7.56 -16.60
C ARG A 163 19.59 6.42 -15.58
N VAL A 164 18.60 6.26 -14.69
CA VAL A 164 18.56 5.20 -13.67
C VAL A 164 18.31 3.86 -14.34
N LEU A 165 17.33 3.79 -15.26
CA LEU A 165 17.05 2.59 -16.05
C LEU A 165 18.27 2.15 -16.84
N LYS A 166 18.96 3.07 -17.52
CA LYS A 166 20.14 2.74 -18.31
C LYS A 166 21.25 2.14 -17.46
N LYS A 167 21.53 2.74 -16.30
CA LYS A 167 22.52 2.22 -15.36
C LYS A 167 22.15 0.81 -14.82
N LEU A 168 20.86 0.55 -14.61
CA LEU A 168 20.37 -0.76 -14.21
C LEU A 168 20.51 -1.80 -15.33
N GLU A 169 20.14 -1.43 -16.56
CA GLU A 169 20.33 -2.25 -17.75
C GLU A 169 21.79 -2.66 -17.92
N ASP A 170 22.70 -1.70 -17.75
CA ASP A 170 24.14 -1.93 -17.90
C ASP A 170 24.65 -2.92 -16.83
N GLU A 171 24.31 -2.75 -15.54
CA GLU A 171 24.67 -3.70 -14.47
C GLU A 171 24.12 -5.11 -14.75
N VAL A 172 22.83 -5.23 -15.06
CA VAL A 172 22.17 -6.53 -15.25
C VAL A 172 22.71 -7.25 -16.48
N ARG A 173 22.98 -6.53 -17.58
CA ARG A 173 23.49 -7.13 -18.82
C ARG A 173 24.96 -7.48 -18.72
N GLU A 174 25.77 -6.70 -18.00
CA GLU A 174 27.18 -7.01 -17.73
C GLU A 174 27.33 -8.26 -16.87
N LEU A 175 26.61 -8.33 -15.74
CA LEU A 175 26.66 -9.48 -14.84
C LEU A 175 25.93 -10.72 -15.41
N GLY A 176 25.02 -10.50 -16.35
CA GLY A 176 24.27 -11.54 -17.07
C GLY A 176 24.90 -12.02 -18.38
N GLN A 177 26.12 -11.58 -18.72
CA GLN A 177 26.75 -11.95 -20.00
C GLN A 177 26.90 -13.46 -20.14
N GLY A 178 26.57 -13.98 -21.33
CA GLY A 178 26.66 -15.41 -21.64
C GLY A 178 25.57 -16.29 -21.02
N LYS A 179 24.61 -15.71 -20.28
CA LYS A 179 23.50 -16.45 -19.67
C LYS A 179 22.18 -16.21 -20.42
N THR A 180 21.39 -17.27 -20.54
CA THR A 180 20.04 -17.21 -21.14
C THR A 180 19.00 -16.62 -20.20
N GLU A 181 19.22 -16.72 -18.88
CA GLU A 181 18.34 -16.23 -17.83
C GLU A 181 19.11 -15.97 -16.53
N ILE A 182 18.71 -14.94 -15.78
CA ILE A 182 19.24 -14.63 -14.44
C ILE A 182 18.62 -15.57 -13.40
N THR A 183 19.46 -16.19 -12.57
CA THR A 183 19.06 -17.04 -11.44
C THR A 183 19.17 -16.30 -10.11
N GLU A 184 18.69 -16.91 -9.02
CA GLU A 184 18.75 -16.31 -7.68
C GLU A 184 20.19 -16.10 -7.21
N ASP A 185 21.09 -17.04 -7.52
CA ASP A 185 22.52 -16.97 -7.15
C ASP A 185 23.21 -15.72 -7.73
N ASP A 186 22.76 -15.25 -8.89
CA ASP A 186 23.32 -14.08 -9.56
C ASP A 186 22.96 -12.75 -8.89
N LEU A 187 21.81 -12.71 -8.20
CA LEU A 187 21.33 -11.50 -7.54
C LEU A 187 22.28 -11.02 -6.44
N GLY A 188 23.11 -11.92 -5.88
CA GLY A 188 24.16 -11.59 -4.92
C GLY A 188 25.01 -10.40 -5.35
N ASN A 189 25.35 -10.33 -6.63
CA ASN A 189 26.28 -9.35 -7.20
C ASN A 189 25.60 -8.08 -7.75
N MET A 190 24.27 -8.06 -7.91
CA MET A 190 23.53 -6.93 -8.49
C MET A 190 23.16 -5.88 -7.43
N GLN A 191 24.13 -5.07 -7.03
CA GLN A 191 23.95 -4.10 -5.93
C GLN A 191 23.06 -2.93 -6.32
N TYR A 192 23.14 -2.47 -7.57
CA TYR A 192 22.32 -1.36 -8.05
C TYR A 192 20.86 -1.79 -8.25
N LEU A 193 20.60 -3.01 -8.74
CA LEU A 193 19.26 -3.62 -8.73
C LEU A 193 18.63 -3.58 -7.33
N LYS A 194 19.38 -4.03 -6.30
CA LYS A 194 18.92 -4.00 -4.90
C LYS A 194 18.64 -2.58 -4.43
N ALA A 195 19.46 -1.60 -4.84
CA ALA A 195 19.24 -0.19 -4.51
C ALA A 195 17.97 0.35 -5.19
N VAL A 196 17.71 0.01 -6.44
CA VAL A 196 16.49 0.39 -7.18
C VAL A 196 15.24 -0.16 -6.49
N ILE A 197 15.23 -1.44 -6.13
CA ILE A 197 14.09 -2.05 -5.41
C ILE A 197 13.86 -1.38 -4.06
N LYS A 198 14.94 -1.14 -3.29
CA LYS A 198 14.84 -0.45 -1.99
C LYS A 198 14.32 0.96 -2.13
N GLU A 199 14.76 1.70 -3.14
CA GLU A 199 14.30 3.07 -3.40
C GLU A 199 12.84 3.10 -3.84
N SER A 200 12.42 2.15 -4.68
CA SER A 200 11.02 1.97 -5.05
C SER A 200 10.14 1.71 -3.82
N PHE A 201 10.53 0.81 -2.92
CA PHE A 201 9.81 0.59 -1.65
C PHE A 201 9.82 1.81 -0.73
N ARG A 202 10.87 2.63 -0.77
CA ARG A 202 10.98 3.85 0.00
C ARG A 202 9.97 4.91 -0.48
N LEU A 203 9.81 5.03 -1.80
CA LEU A 203 8.90 5.98 -2.45
C LEU A 203 7.45 5.50 -2.41
N HIS A 204 7.23 4.23 -2.77
CA HIS A 204 5.94 3.59 -3.01
C HIS A 204 5.79 2.31 -2.19
N PRO A 205 5.79 2.38 -0.84
CA PRO A 205 5.54 1.21 -0.01
C PRO A 205 4.14 0.67 -0.32
N PRO A 206 3.98 -0.62 -0.71
CA PRO A 206 2.67 -1.16 -1.08
C PRO A 206 1.63 -0.96 0.03
N ASN A 207 2.05 -1.10 1.29
CA ASN A 207 1.19 -0.91 2.46
C ASN A 207 1.69 0.29 3.29
N PRO A 208 1.34 1.54 2.93
CA PRO A 208 1.93 2.75 3.51
C PRO A 208 1.58 2.97 5.00
N LEU A 209 0.51 2.34 5.49
CA LEU A 209 0.09 2.40 6.91
C LEU A 209 0.37 1.11 7.70
N LEU A 210 1.00 0.12 7.05
CA LEU A 210 1.13 -1.26 7.54
C LEU A 210 -0.22 -1.84 7.99
N LEU A 211 -0.20 -3.04 8.58
CA LEU A 211 -1.40 -3.59 9.22
C LEU A 211 -1.60 -2.98 10.62
N PRO A 212 -2.84 -2.57 10.97
CA PRO A 212 -3.14 -2.04 12.29
C PRO A 212 -2.77 -3.03 13.41
N ARG A 213 -2.21 -2.49 14.49
CA ARG A 213 -1.93 -3.23 15.73
C ARG A 213 -2.95 -2.85 16.80
N GLU A 214 -3.10 -3.67 17.83
CA GLU A 214 -3.92 -3.34 19.01
C GLU A 214 -3.10 -3.58 20.28
N SER A 215 -3.15 -2.64 21.23
CA SER A 215 -2.51 -2.78 22.54
C SER A 215 -3.27 -3.77 23.43
N ARG A 216 -2.52 -4.68 24.08
CA ARG A 216 -3.06 -5.69 25.00
C ARG A 216 -3.32 -5.14 26.40
N GLU A 217 -2.51 -4.16 26.80
CA GLU A 217 -2.47 -3.58 28.13
C GLU A 217 -2.23 -2.08 28.04
N ASP A 218 -2.43 -1.40 29.17
CA ASP A 218 -2.08 0.00 29.32
C ASP A 218 -0.56 0.13 29.22
N VAL A 219 -0.07 1.09 28.43
CA VAL A 219 1.37 1.25 28.17
C VAL A 219 1.72 2.72 28.13
N LYS A 220 2.89 3.05 28.65
CA LYS A 220 3.47 4.37 28.45
C LYS A 220 4.24 4.36 27.14
N LEU A 221 3.81 5.18 26.18
CA LEU A 221 4.50 5.34 24.91
C LEU A 221 5.15 6.72 24.89
N LEU A 222 6.47 6.77 24.75
CA LEU A 222 7.25 7.98 25.02
C LEU A 222 6.87 8.55 26.40
N ASP A 223 6.37 9.78 26.44
CA ASP A 223 5.90 10.46 27.65
C ASP A 223 4.38 10.37 27.87
N TYR A 224 3.67 9.59 27.05
CA TYR A 224 2.20 9.56 27.03
C TYR A 224 1.61 8.28 27.59
N ASP A 225 0.56 8.41 28.38
CA ASP A 225 -0.23 7.27 28.87
C ASP A 225 -1.19 6.77 27.78
N LYS A 226 -1.20 5.47 27.52
CA LYS A 226 -2.09 4.83 26.55
C LYS A 226 -2.92 3.74 27.21
N PRO A 227 -4.26 3.81 27.10
CA PRO A 227 -5.10 2.71 27.54
C PRO A 227 -4.96 1.49 26.62
N SER A 228 -5.21 0.31 27.17
CA SER A 228 -5.41 -0.94 26.45
C SER A 228 -6.50 -0.79 25.38
N LYS A 229 -6.50 -1.68 24.37
CA LYS A 229 -7.43 -1.63 23.22
C LYS A 229 -7.29 -0.40 22.33
N THR A 230 -6.16 0.30 22.42
CA THR A 230 -5.81 1.35 21.46
C THR A 230 -5.25 0.70 20.20
N GLN A 231 -5.68 1.18 19.03
CA GLN A 231 -5.11 0.74 17.77
C GLN A 231 -3.81 1.51 17.46
N GLY A 232 -2.78 0.81 17.00
CA GLY A 232 -1.51 1.39 16.60
C GLY A 232 -1.40 1.39 15.09
N LEU A 233 -1.28 2.56 14.48
CA LEU A 233 -1.18 2.75 13.04
C LEU A 233 0.19 3.38 12.70
N ILE A 234 0.94 2.75 11.81
CA ILE A 234 2.32 3.13 11.51
C ILE A 234 2.39 3.69 10.10
N ASN A 235 2.63 4.98 9.96
CA ASN A 235 2.76 5.62 8.65
C ASN A 235 4.15 5.40 8.06
N ALA A 236 4.38 4.20 7.51
CA ALA A 236 5.62 3.81 6.86
C ALA A 236 5.97 4.72 5.67
N TRP A 237 4.97 5.21 4.93
CA TRP A 237 5.19 6.16 3.83
C TRP A 237 5.80 7.48 4.31
N ALA A 238 5.34 8.02 5.44
CA ALA A 238 5.93 9.21 6.05
C ALA A 238 7.38 8.97 6.49
N MET A 239 7.65 7.79 7.05
CA MET A 239 8.96 7.42 7.60
C MET A 239 9.98 6.99 6.54
N GLY A 240 9.56 6.54 5.36
CA GLY A 240 10.47 6.20 4.26
C GLY A 240 11.37 7.37 3.82
N ARG A 241 11.03 8.59 4.23
CA ARG A 241 11.81 9.80 3.96
C ARG A 241 12.75 10.17 5.12
N ASP A 242 12.75 9.40 6.19
CA ASP A 242 13.55 9.63 7.39
C ASP A 242 14.87 8.83 7.31
N PRO A 243 16.04 9.49 7.41
CA PRO A 243 17.34 8.81 7.36
C PRO A 243 17.56 7.84 8.52
N LEU A 244 16.78 7.93 9.61
CA LEU A 244 16.89 7.04 10.77
C LEU A 244 16.21 5.67 10.55
N LEU A 245 15.51 5.47 9.42
CA LEU A 245 14.80 4.23 9.14
C LEU A 245 15.79 3.08 8.92
N GLN A 246 16.03 2.32 9.98
CA GLN A 246 16.85 1.11 9.98
C GLN A 246 15.97 -0.14 9.94
N ASN A 247 16.56 -1.27 9.55
CA ASN A 247 15.88 -2.56 9.55
C ASN A 247 15.44 -2.94 10.98
N PHE A 248 14.13 -3.08 11.18
CA PHE A 248 13.56 -3.57 12.42
C PHE A 248 13.22 -5.04 12.27
N GLU A 249 13.78 -5.91 13.10
CA GLU A 249 13.22 -7.25 13.28
C GLU A 249 11.94 -7.15 14.11
N LEU A 250 10.82 -7.49 13.48
CA LEU A 250 9.49 -7.32 14.06
C LEU A 250 8.86 -8.69 14.32
N ILE A 251 8.29 -8.90 15.51
CA ILE A 251 7.53 -10.11 15.85
C ILE A 251 6.46 -10.39 14.78
N ARG A 252 5.71 -9.33 14.43
CA ARG A 252 4.69 -9.31 13.38
C ARG A 252 5.23 -8.78 12.04
N GLY A 253 6.51 -9.02 11.76
CA GLY A 253 7.10 -8.75 10.46
C GLY A 253 6.42 -9.61 9.38
N CYS A 254 6.48 -9.15 8.13
CA CYS A 254 5.93 -9.90 7.00
C CYS A 254 6.68 -11.24 6.87
N PRO A 255 6.01 -12.40 6.99
CA PRO A 255 6.67 -13.70 6.85
C PRO A 255 7.20 -13.94 5.44
N GLY A 256 6.58 -13.34 4.42
CA GLY A 256 6.97 -13.47 3.01
C GLY A 256 7.95 -12.42 2.51
N MET A 257 8.57 -11.61 3.39
CA MET A 257 9.41 -10.48 2.95
C MET A 257 10.61 -10.92 2.10
N THR A 258 11.36 -11.92 2.55
CA THR A 258 12.52 -12.44 1.82
C THR A 258 12.13 -12.97 0.45
N PHE A 259 11.06 -13.76 0.39
CA PHE A 259 10.51 -14.29 -0.85
C PHE A 259 10.07 -13.17 -1.80
N ALA A 260 9.31 -12.19 -1.30
CA ALA A 260 8.84 -11.06 -2.11
C ALA A 260 9.98 -10.21 -2.67
N ILE A 261 11.06 -10.00 -1.91
CA ILE A 261 12.25 -9.26 -2.38
C ILE A 261 12.90 -10.02 -3.53
N ILE A 262 13.17 -11.32 -3.37
CA ILE A 262 13.79 -12.15 -4.41
C ILE A 262 12.93 -12.18 -5.67
N ILE A 263 11.61 -12.34 -5.54
CA ILE A 263 10.71 -12.34 -6.70
C ILE A 263 10.73 -11.00 -7.43
N ASN A 264 10.72 -9.87 -6.72
CA ASN A 264 10.84 -8.55 -7.36
C ASN A 264 12.20 -8.37 -8.05
N GLU A 265 13.30 -8.77 -7.41
CA GLU A 265 14.65 -8.71 -7.97
C GLU A 265 14.78 -9.58 -9.22
N LEU A 266 14.36 -10.85 -9.17
CA LEU A 266 14.36 -11.77 -10.31
C LEU A 266 13.49 -11.25 -11.46
N ALA A 267 12.24 -10.83 -11.15
CA ALA A 267 11.32 -10.35 -12.17
C ALA A 267 11.89 -9.12 -12.87
N LEU A 268 12.38 -8.14 -12.11
CA LEU A 268 12.95 -6.93 -12.67
C LEU A 268 14.22 -7.21 -13.49
N ALA A 269 15.15 -8.01 -12.95
CA ALA A 269 16.37 -8.37 -13.66
C ALA A 269 16.07 -9.06 -15.00
N ARG A 270 15.16 -10.03 -15.02
CA ARG A 270 14.78 -10.75 -16.25
C ARG A 270 14.08 -9.85 -17.27
N ILE A 271 13.20 -8.97 -16.80
CA ILE A 271 12.50 -8.00 -17.66
C ILE A 271 13.50 -7.05 -18.33
N VAL A 272 14.43 -6.48 -17.56
CA VAL A 272 15.44 -5.52 -18.03
C VAL A 272 16.53 -6.21 -18.89
N GLN A 273 16.85 -7.46 -18.60
CA GLN A 273 17.76 -8.26 -19.43
C GLN A 273 17.20 -8.48 -20.84
N LYS A 274 15.91 -8.82 -20.96
CA LYS A 274 15.32 -9.27 -22.22
C LYS A 274 14.68 -8.17 -23.06
N PHE A 275 14.30 -7.06 -22.46
CA PHE A 275 13.56 -5.99 -23.14
C PHE A 275 14.26 -4.65 -22.97
N ASN A 276 14.14 -3.80 -24.00
CA ASN A 276 14.42 -2.38 -23.90
C ASN A 276 13.10 -1.65 -23.70
N PHE A 277 13.09 -0.65 -22.82
CA PHE A 277 11.89 0.12 -22.52
C PHE A 277 12.04 1.56 -22.98
N ALA A 278 10.98 2.09 -23.58
CA ALA A 278 10.88 3.48 -23.96
C ALA A 278 9.41 3.90 -23.87
N LEU A 279 9.18 5.16 -23.49
CA LEU A 279 7.85 5.74 -23.50
C LEU A 279 7.42 6.09 -24.94
N PRO A 280 6.12 5.98 -25.26
CA PRO A 280 5.56 6.69 -26.41
C PRO A 280 5.90 8.17 -26.26
N LYS A 281 6.40 8.82 -27.32
CA LYS A 281 6.98 10.17 -27.29
C LYS A 281 6.25 11.15 -26.35
N GLU A 282 7.03 11.81 -25.48
CA GLU A 282 6.66 13.01 -24.70
C GLU A 282 5.30 12.97 -23.97
N GLU A 283 4.82 11.79 -23.56
CA GLU A 283 3.69 11.71 -22.64
C GLU A 283 4.17 11.73 -21.19
N ASP A 284 3.71 12.74 -20.44
CA ASP A 284 3.79 12.74 -18.98
C ASP A 284 2.93 11.59 -18.46
N LEU A 285 3.57 10.62 -17.81
CA LEU A 285 2.86 9.47 -17.28
C LEU A 285 2.08 9.84 -16.00
N ASP A 286 0.85 9.34 -15.88
CA ASP A 286 0.04 9.54 -14.66
C ASP A 286 0.62 8.76 -13.46
N MET A 287 1.14 9.52 -12.48
CA MET A 287 1.66 9.03 -11.19
C MET A 287 0.59 8.99 -10.09
N THR A 288 -0.69 9.18 -10.42
CA THR A 288 -1.77 9.22 -9.43
C THR A 288 -1.92 7.87 -8.72
N GLU A 289 -1.96 7.92 -7.39
CA GLU A 289 -2.18 6.78 -6.51
C GLU A 289 -3.67 6.48 -6.31
N CYS A 290 -3.98 5.20 -6.12
CA CYS A 290 -5.28 4.72 -5.65
C CYS A 290 -5.09 3.88 -4.37
N ASN A 291 -5.90 4.13 -3.35
CA ASN A 291 -5.86 3.38 -2.10
C ASN A 291 -6.65 2.08 -2.21
N GLY A 292 -6.02 0.95 -1.86
CA GLY A 292 -6.65 -0.37 -1.82
C GLY A 292 -6.01 -1.25 -0.74
N LEU A 293 -5.98 -2.57 -0.96
CA LEU A 293 -5.20 -3.50 -0.14
C LEU A 293 -3.71 -3.13 -0.15
N SER A 294 -3.21 -2.77 -1.33
CA SER A 294 -1.98 -2.00 -1.54
C SER A 294 -2.31 -0.62 -2.15
N VAL A 295 -1.39 0.33 -2.04
CA VAL A 295 -1.44 1.58 -2.80
C VAL A 295 -0.80 1.35 -4.16
N ARG A 296 -1.65 1.36 -5.18
CA ARG A 296 -1.30 1.07 -6.57
C ARG A 296 -1.51 2.30 -7.45
N ARG A 297 -1.08 2.24 -8.70
CA ARG A 297 -1.40 3.26 -9.68
C ARG A 297 -2.91 3.28 -9.95
N LYS A 298 -3.45 4.47 -10.16
CA LYS A 298 -4.85 4.65 -10.56
C LYS A 298 -5.08 4.10 -11.97
N LEU A 299 -4.12 4.32 -12.87
CA LEU A 299 -4.09 3.76 -14.22
C LEU A 299 -2.92 2.76 -14.32
N PRO A 300 -3.20 1.49 -14.66
CA PRO A 300 -2.16 0.47 -14.70
C PRO A 300 -1.16 0.71 -15.85
N LEU A 301 0.09 0.25 -15.68
CA LEU A 301 1.08 0.29 -16.75
C LEU A 301 0.77 -0.79 -17.81
N LEU A 302 0.57 -0.36 -19.05
CA LEU A 302 0.34 -1.26 -20.18
C LEU A 302 1.56 -1.26 -21.10
N ALA A 303 2.18 -2.43 -21.27
CA ALA A 303 3.26 -2.61 -22.23
C ALA A 303 2.69 -3.01 -23.60
N THR A 304 2.99 -2.24 -24.64
CA THR A 304 2.62 -2.56 -26.02
C THR A 304 3.85 -2.85 -26.85
N LYS A 305 3.80 -3.88 -27.71
CA LYS A 305 4.90 -4.18 -28.64
C LYS A 305 5.05 -3.04 -29.64
N TRP A 306 6.26 -2.53 -29.78
CA TRP A 306 6.59 -1.40 -30.66
C TRP A 306 6.22 -1.63 -32.14
N SER A 307 6.20 -2.88 -32.60
CA SER A 307 5.83 -3.21 -34.00
C SER A 307 4.37 -2.89 -34.35
N ILE A 308 3.48 -2.78 -33.37
CA ILE A 308 2.05 -2.51 -33.58
C ILE A 308 1.80 -1.01 -33.88
N PHE A 309 2.65 -0.11 -33.37
CA PHE A 309 2.53 1.33 -33.64
C PHE A 309 2.89 1.70 -35.09
N LEU A 310 3.82 0.98 -35.72
CA LEU A 310 4.08 1.12 -37.17
C LEU A 310 2.93 0.61 -38.02
N SER A 311 2.18 -0.40 -37.56
CA SER A 311 1.00 -0.89 -38.28
C SER A 311 -0.09 0.19 -38.36
N PHE A 312 -0.32 0.94 -37.27
CA PHE A 312 -1.31 2.02 -37.22
C PHE A 312 -0.92 3.26 -38.05
N LEU A 313 0.36 3.66 -38.04
CA LEU A 313 0.84 4.76 -38.89
C LEU A 313 0.85 4.37 -40.37
N CYS A 314 1.20 3.12 -40.72
CA CYS A 314 1.18 2.66 -42.10
C CYS A 314 -0.26 2.48 -42.64
N LEU A 315 -1.21 2.05 -41.81
CA LEU A 315 -2.64 1.96 -42.18
C LEU A 315 -3.30 3.32 -42.44
N SER A 316 -2.84 4.39 -41.78
CA SER A 316 -3.29 5.76 -42.08
C SER A 316 -2.73 6.34 -43.39
N SER A 317 -1.65 5.73 -43.92
CA SER A 317 -1.08 6.08 -45.23
C SER A 317 -1.58 5.15 -46.36
N PHE A 318 -2.13 3.97 -46.02
CA PHE A 318 -2.61 2.98 -46.99
C PHE A 318 -4.06 3.17 -47.43
N THR A 319 -4.85 4.00 -46.73
CA THR A 319 -6.22 4.36 -47.15
C THR A 319 -6.28 5.29 -48.36
N PHE A 320 -5.15 5.80 -48.85
CA PHE A 320 -5.10 6.64 -50.05
C PHE A 320 -4.71 5.89 -51.33
N PHE A 321 -4.32 4.60 -51.28
CA PHE A 321 -3.72 3.92 -52.43
C PHE A 321 -4.38 2.62 -52.92
N ILE A 322 -5.48 2.17 -52.31
CA ILE A 322 -6.22 1.00 -52.84
C ILE A 322 -7.71 1.34 -53.00
N SER A 323 -7.98 2.25 -53.92
CA SER A 323 -9.13 2.14 -54.83
C SER A 323 -8.60 1.45 -56.09
N GLY A 324 -8.56 0.12 -56.09
CA GLY A 324 -8.08 -0.64 -57.24
C GLY A 324 -7.68 -2.07 -56.93
N SER A 325 -8.58 -2.99 -57.29
CA SER A 325 -8.38 -4.43 -57.47
C SER A 325 -8.38 -5.37 -56.25
N LEU A 326 -9.37 -6.26 -56.32
CA LEU A 326 -9.60 -7.46 -55.51
C LEU A 326 -8.44 -8.46 -55.60
N ALA A 327 -8.15 -9.18 -54.51
CA ALA A 327 -8.55 -10.59 -54.34
C ALA A 327 -7.91 -11.26 -53.11
N LEU A 328 -8.74 -12.02 -52.39
CA LEU A 328 -8.46 -13.24 -51.61
C LEU A 328 -7.50 -13.19 -50.38
N GLN A 329 -8.08 -13.17 -49.16
CA GLN A 329 -8.05 -14.30 -48.19
C GLN A 329 -8.81 -13.96 -46.89
N THR A 330 -9.35 -15.01 -46.27
CA THR A 330 -10.23 -15.08 -45.08
C THR A 330 -9.51 -14.81 -43.74
N PRO A 331 -10.21 -14.78 -42.57
CA PRO A 331 -11.38 -14.00 -42.19
C PRO A 331 -11.04 -12.87 -41.19
N LYS A 332 -11.92 -11.88 -41.13
CA LYS A 332 -11.92 -10.71 -40.23
C LYS A 332 -12.23 -11.12 -38.78
N ILE A 333 -11.53 -10.53 -37.81
CA ILE A 333 -12.13 -10.16 -36.51
C ILE A 333 -11.74 -8.71 -36.20
N SER A 334 -12.78 -7.86 -36.21
CA SER A 334 -12.79 -6.46 -35.81
C SER A 334 -13.12 -6.39 -34.32
N TYR A 335 -12.43 -5.55 -33.56
CA TYR A 335 -12.85 -5.19 -32.20
C TYR A 335 -13.60 -3.86 -32.24
N HIS A 336 -14.88 -3.91 -31.88
CA HIS A 336 -15.61 -2.79 -31.29
C HIS A 336 -16.29 -3.31 -30.01
N HIS A 337 -16.07 -2.59 -28.92
CA HIS A 337 -16.90 -2.39 -27.72
C HIS A 337 -17.83 -3.51 -27.19
N LEU A 338 -17.68 -3.81 -25.89
CA LEU A 338 -18.71 -4.07 -24.83
C LEU A 338 -18.09 -5.03 -23.78
N LEU A 339 -17.79 -4.59 -22.56
CA LEU A 339 -18.66 -4.59 -21.38
C LEU A 339 -19.51 -5.87 -21.19
N GLN A 340 -19.13 -6.60 -20.13
CA GLN A 340 -19.97 -7.36 -19.19
C GLN A 340 -20.51 -8.75 -19.60
N GLN A 341 -20.39 -9.68 -18.62
CA GLN A 341 -20.97 -11.03 -18.51
C GLN A 341 -20.25 -12.11 -19.35
N SER A 342 -19.97 -13.33 -18.87
CA SER A 342 -20.53 -14.12 -17.78
C SER A 342 -19.56 -15.24 -17.36
N PHE A 343 -19.74 -15.66 -16.12
CA PHE A 343 -19.41 -16.94 -15.51
C PHE A 343 -19.59 -18.18 -16.42
N GLN A 344 -18.83 -19.23 -16.05
CA GLN A 344 -19.00 -20.67 -16.34
C GLN A 344 -18.66 -21.19 -17.74
N SER A 345 -17.54 -21.92 -17.83
CA SER A 345 -17.55 -23.40 -17.92
C SER A 345 -16.24 -23.97 -17.38
#